data_AF-A0A8T5PWA9-F1
#
_entry.id   AF-A0A8T5PWA9-F1
#
_cell.length_a   1.000
_cell.length_b   1.000
_cell.length_c   1.000
_cell.angle_alpha   90.00
_cell.angle_beta   90.00
_cell.angle_gamma   90.00
#
_symmetry.space_group_name_H-M   'P 1'
#
loop_
_entity.id
_entity.type
_entity.pdbx_description
1 polymer ?
#
loop_
_entity_poly.entity_id
_entity_poly.type
_entity_poly.pdbx_seq_one_letter_code
_entity_poly.pdbx_strand_id
1 'polypeptide(L)' 'MQTIAVENFDLQKTLECGQLFRYEKRGDFYFVSHKDRLFKVKQEGNILHFIGVCNRFLSRFFRLDDNYARIIK' A
#
# COMPACT_ATOMS: atom_id res chain seq x y z
N MET A 1 13.86 -6.99 -2.55
CA MET A 1 12.76 -6.11 -2.07
C MET A 1 12.43 -5.18 -3.22
N GLN A 2 11.15 -5.02 -3.58
CA GLN A 2 10.72 -4.14 -4.66
C GLN A 2 10.34 -2.76 -4.11
N THR A 3 10.42 -1.74 -4.96
CA THR A 3 10.02 -0.37 -4.64
C THR A 3 9.14 0.24 -5.73
N ILE A 4 8.23 1.12 -5.32
CA ILE A 4 7.45 1.97 -6.24
C ILE A 4 7.35 3.37 -5.65
N ALA A 5 7.54 4.38 -6.49
CA ALA A 5 7.31 5.77 -6.13
C ALA A 5 5.80 6.06 -6.13
N VAL A 6 5.33 6.81 -5.14
CA VAL A 6 3.93 7.17 -4.97
C VAL A 6 3.77 8.66 -4.75
N GLU A 7 2.70 9.22 -5.28
CA GLU A 7 2.34 10.64 -5.12
C GLU A 7 1.01 10.73 -4.38
N ASN A 8 0.91 11.61 -3.38
CA ASN A 8 -0.30 11.82 -2.57
C ASN A 8 -0.88 10.55 -1.91
N PHE A 9 -0.01 9.58 -1.57
CA PHE A 9 -0.41 8.33 -0.93
C PHE A 9 0.15 8.23 0.49
N ASP A 10 -0.68 7.77 1.43
CA ASP A 10 -0.30 7.51 2.82
C ASP A 10 -0.76 6.10 3.18
N LEU A 11 0.19 5.19 3.33
CA LEU A 11 -0.01 3.77 3.60
C LEU A 11 -0.73 3.56 4.92
N GLN A 12 -0.32 4.29 5.96
CA GLN A 12 -0.90 4.15 7.29
C GLN A 12 -2.37 4.58 7.26
N LYS A 13 -2.66 5.77 6.73
CA LYS A 13 -4.05 6.24 6.58
C LYS A 13 -4.86 5.30 5.71
N THR A 14 -4.28 4.74 4.65
CA THR A 14 -4.97 3.81 3.74
C THR A 14 -5.31 2.49 4.42
N LEU A 15 -4.40 1.91 5.20
CA LEU A 15 -4.65 0.64 5.89
C LEU A 15 -5.55 0.82 7.11
N GLU A 16 -5.37 1.90 7.87
CA GLU A 16 -6.01 2.11 9.17
C GLU A 16 -7.33 2.92 9.12
N CYS A 17 -7.76 3.42 7.95
CA CYS A 17 -9.03 4.15 7.82
C CYS A 17 -10.29 3.27 7.93
N GLY A 18 -10.15 1.96 8.15
CA GLY A 18 -11.27 1.04 8.35
C GLY A 18 -11.81 0.39 7.07
N GLN A 19 -11.21 0.64 5.90
CA GLN A 19 -11.57 -0.06 4.66
C GLN A 19 -10.94 -1.47 4.55
N LEU A 20 -9.85 -1.70 5.28
CA LEU A 20 -9.10 -2.96 5.30
C LEU A 20 -9.02 -3.46 6.74
N PHE A 21 -9.18 -4.78 6.93
CA PHE A 21 -9.14 -5.41 8.26
C PHE A 21 -8.10 -6.52 8.38
N ARG A 22 -7.63 -7.07 7.24
CA ARG A 22 -6.70 -8.21 7.19
C ARG A 22 -5.26 -7.76 7.04
N TYR A 23 -4.78 -7.00 8.01
CA TYR A 23 -3.38 -6.61 8.10
C TYR A 23 -2.86 -6.70 9.54
N GLU A 24 -1.54 -6.80 9.69
CA GLU A 24 -0.84 -6.74 10.97
C GLU A 24 0.38 -5.84 10.83
N LYS A 25 0.55 -4.87 11.72
CA LYS A 25 1.74 -4.02 11.78
C LYS A 25 2.80 -4.68 12.65
N ARG A 26 3.99 -4.94 12.11
CA ARG A 26 5.16 -5.46 12.84
C ARG A 26 6.38 -4.61 12.54
N GLY A 27 6.81 -3.81 13.52
CA GLY A 27 7.80 -2.76 13.29
C GLY A 27 7.32 -1.78 12.23
N ASP A 28 8.17 -1.50 11.24
CA ASP A 28 7.84 -0.57 10.16
C ASP A 28 6.98 -1.19 9.04
N PHE A 29 6.82 -2.52 9.04
CA PHE A 29 6.10 -3.22 7.98
C PHE A 29 4.65 -3.50 8.37
N TYR A 30 3.77 -3.32 7.39
CA TYR A 30 2.43 -3.88 7.40
C TYR A 30 2.44 -5.19 6.61
N PHE A 31 2.02 -6.26 7.25
CA PHE A 31 1.76 -7.56 6.62
C PHE A 31 0.29 -7.60 6.23
N VAL A 32 -0.01 -7.68 4.94
CA VAL A 32 -1.36 -7.60 4.39
C VAL A 32 -1.71 -8.92 3.72
N SER A 33 -2.86 -9.48 4.11
CA SER A 33 -3.43 -10.68 3.49
C SER A 33 -4.64 -10.31 2.66
N HIS A 34 -4.61 -10.62 1.37
CA HIS A 34 -5.73 -10.41 0.45
C HIS A 34 -5.92 -11.62 -0.46
N LYS A 35 -7.06 -12.29 -0.34
CA LYS A 35 -7.39 -13.55 -1.03
C LYS A 35 -6.30 -14.61 -0.80
N ASP A 36 -5.63 -15.04 -1.86
CA ASP A 36 -4.57 -16.05 -1.93
C ASP A 36 -3.16 -15.46 -1.76
N ARG A 37 -3.05 -14.16 -1.44
CA ARG A 37 -1.77 -13.44 -1.39
C ARG A 37 -1.49 -12.90 0.01
N LEU A 38 -0.22 -13.03 0.39
CA LEU A 38 0.36 -12.41 1.57
C LEU A 38 1.55 -11.57 1.12
N PHE A 39 1.56 -10.29 1.48
CA PHE A 39 2.68 -9.40 1.19
C PHE A 39 2.98 -8.52 2.40
N LYS A 40 4.20 -8.00 2.44
CA LYS A 40 4.56 -6.94 3.39
C LYS A 40 4.89 -5.67 2.65
N VAL A 41 4.50 -4.54 3.21
CA VAL A 41 4.74 -3.21 2.66
C VAL A 41 5.06 -2.23 3.78
N LYS A 42 5.97 -1.30 3.51
CA LYS A 42 6.22 -0.12 4.33
C LYS A 42 6.35 1.11 3.43
N GLN A 43 6.15 2.29 3.99
CA GLN A 43 6.33 3.55 3.29
C GLN A 43 7.45 4.35 3.93
N GLU A 44 8.37 4.85 3.09
CA GLU A 44 9.43 5.79 3.49
C GLU A 44 9.33 7.00 2.55
N GLY A 45 8.80 8.12 3.07
CA GLY A 45 8.46 9.29 2.26
C GLY A 45 7.52 8.93 1.11
N ASN A 46 7.96 9.17 -0.13
CA ASN A 46 7.18 8.90 -1.35
C ASN A 46 7.50 7.54 -1.97
N ILE A 47 8.08 6.61 -1.22
CA ILE A 47 8.46 5.29 -1.73
C ILE A 47 7.78 4.20 -0.90
N LEU A 48 7.09 3.28 -1.58
CA LEU A 48 6.62 2.03 -0.97
C LEU A 48 7.66 0.94 -1.20
N HIS A 49 8.09 0.29 -0.12
CA HIS A 49 8.95 -0.88 -0.14
C HIS A 49 8.13 -2.13 0.16
N PHE A 50 8.22 -3.16 -0.68
CA PHE A 50 7.35 -4.32 -0.53
C PHE A 50 7.94 -5.64 -1.05
N ILE A 51 7.38 -6.75 -0.56
CA ILE A 51 7.77 -8.13 -0.87
C ILE A 51 6.52 -9.02 -0.91
N GLY A 52 6.48 -9.98 -1.84
CA GLY A 52 5.41 -11.00 -1.95
C GLY A 52 4.45 -10.78 -3.12
N VAL A 53 4.51 -9.60 -3.77
CA VAL A 53 3.69 -9.23 -4.93
C VAL A 53 4.53 -8.42 -5.92
N CYS A 54 4.03 -8.18 -7.14
CA CYS A 54 4.68 -7.34 -8.14
C CYS A 54 4.11 -5.91 -8.15
N ASN A 55 4.83 -4.96 -8.77
CA ASN A 55 4.39 -3.56 -8.93
C ASN A 55 2.93 -3.45 -9.42
N ARG A 56 2.56 -4.19 -10.48
CA ARG A 56 1.20 -4.16 -11.05
C ARG A 56 0.11 -4.54 -10.05
N PHE A 57 0.38 -5.55 -9.19
CA PHE A 57 -0.59 -5.93 -8.17
C PHE A 57 -0.73 -4.83 -7.12
N LEU A 58 0.39 -4.29 -6.65
CA LEU A 58 0.41 -3.27 -5.61
C LEU A 58 -0.27 -1.96 -6.07
N SER A 59 0.03 -1.50 -7.30
CA SER A 59 -0.61 -0.33 -7.90
C SER A 59 -2.13 -0.47 -7.97
N ARG A 60 -2.62 -1.64 -8.40
CA ARG A 60 -4.07 -1.89 -8.46
C ARG A 60 -4.70 -2.03 -7.08
N PHE A 61 -4.02 -2.70 -6.15
CA PHE A 61 -4.52 -2.92 -4.80
C PHE A 61 -4.71 -1.60 -4.04
N PHE A 62 -3.72 -0.71 -4.11
CA PHE A 62 -3.77 0.62 -3.48
C PHE A 62 -4.31 1.73 -4.39
N ARG A 63 -4.78 1.38 -5.59
CA ARG A 63 -5.28 2.33 -6.59
C ARG A 63 -4.30 3.49 -6.89
N LEU A 64 -3.00 3.18 -6.93
CA LEU A 64 -1.93 4.17 -7.12
C LEU A 64 -1.97 4.87 -8.49
N ASP A 65 -2.64 4.27 -9.47
CA ASP A 65 -2.79 4.82 -10.82
C ASP A 65 -3.96 5.83 -10.91
N ASP A 66 -4.76 5.98 -9.86
CA ASP A 66 -5.88 6.92 -9.84
C ASP A 66 -5.41 8.35 -9.55
N ASN A 67 -5.99 9.32 -10.27
CA ASN A 67 -5.71 10.73 -10.03
C ASN A 67 -6.53 11.26 -8.85
N TYR A 68 -6.01 11.08 -7.63
CA TYR A 68 -6.62 11.58 -6.39
C TYR A 68 -6.76 13.11 -6.36
N ALA A 69 -5.93 13.86 -7.09
CA ALA A 69 -6.04 15.32 -7.18
C ALA A 69 -7.35 15.76 -7.87
N ARG A 70 -8.03 14.88 -8.60
CA ARG A 70 -9.37 15.15 -9.16
C ARG A 70 -10.51 14.91 -8.15
N ILE A 71 -10.22 14.25 -7.02
CA ILE A 71 -11.20 13.82 -6.03
C ILE A 71 -11.13 14.69 -4.77
N ILE A 72 -9.92 15.07 -4.38
CA ILE A 72 -9.68 15.95 -3.23
C ILE A 72 -9.97 17.40 -3.68
N LYS A 73 -10.93 18.04 -3.02
CA LYS A 73 -11.29 19.46 -3.20
C LYS A 73 -10.47 20.36 -2.27
#